data_AF-A0A7C6B546-F1
#
_entry.id   AF-A0A7C6B546-F1
#
_cell.length_a   1.000
_cell.length_b   1.000
_cell.length_c   1.000
_cell.angle_alpha   90.00
_cell.angle_beta   90.00
_cell.angle_gamma   90.00
#
_symmetry.space_group_name_H-M   'P 1'
#
loop_
_entity.id
_entity.type
_entity.pdbx_description
1 polymer ?
#
loop_
_entity_poly.entity_id
_entity_poly.type
_entity_poly.pdbx_seq_one_letter_code
_entity_poly.pdbx_strand_id
1 'polypeptide(L)'
;LIQPIGVYAGFAMMAGLLGLFARRVFQERIRYISSPSDYLMLALLILIAFSGLMMKFVTPTDIVMVKAYMLGLMRFQILELPTTLPLLVHLASVALLMIIFPISKLMHAPGLFFAPSRTQVDNAREFRHKTAWADQLKPLPETIPASGDN
;
A
#
# COMPACT_ATOMS: atom_id res chain seq x y z
N LEU A 1 11.84 -24.56 -5.70
CA LEU A 1 12.33 -24.66 -4.30
C LEU A 1 12.73 -23.27 -3.77
N ILE A 2 11.75 -22.43 -3.43
CA ILE A 2 11.91 -21.19 -2.60
C ILE A 2 10.74 -21.14 -1.56
N GLN A 3 10.25 -22.32 -1.14
CA GLN A 3 9.04 -22.43 -0.34
C GLN A 3 9.11 -21.92 1.12
N PRO A 4 10.27 -21.83 1.82
CA PRO A 4 10.25 -21.45 3.24
C PRO A 4 10.09 -19.94 3.47
N ILE A 5 10.50 -19.09 2.51
CA ILE A 5 10.50 -17.63 2.69
C ILE A 5 9.07 -17.11 2.90
N GLY A 6 8.10 -17.62 2.13
CA GLY A 6 6.70 -17.21 2.26
C GLY A 6 6.10 -17.53 3.63
N VAL A 7 6.52 -18.64 4.25
CA VAL A 7 6.06 -19.02 5.58
C VAL A 7 6.59 -18.06 6.65
N TYR A 8 7.91 -17.81 6.65
CA TYR A 8 8.52 -16.87 7.60
C TYR A 8 7.99 -15.46 7.42
N ALA A 9 7.84 -15.01 6.16
CA ALA A 9 7.24 -13.71 5.85
C ALA A 9 5.79 -13.62 6.34
N GLY A 10 4.99 -14.70 6.20
CA GLY A 10 3.61 -14.74 6.69
C GLY A 10 3.51 -14.57 8.21
N PHE A 11 4.35 -15.27 8.99
CA PHE A 11 4.40 -15.10 10.43
C PHE A 11 4.93 -13.72 10.86
N ALA A 12 5.99 -13.24 10.21
CA ALA A 12 6.53 -11.91 10.48
C ALA A 12 5.49 -10.81 10.18
N MET A 13 4.78 -10.93 9.06
CA MET A 13 3.67 -10.03 8.69
C MET A 13 2.55 -10.07 9.73
N MET A 14 2.12 -11.26 10.16
CA MET A 14 1.10 -11.42 11.19
C MET A 14 1.51 -10.74 12.50
N ALA A 15 2.73 -11.01 12.97
CA ALA A 15 3.27 -10.41 14.19
C ALA A 15 3.35 -8.87 14.08
N GLY A 16 3.83 -8.35 12.94
CA GLY A 16 3.91 -6.92 12.68
C GLY A 16 2.53 -6.25 12.64
N LEU A 17 1.53 -6.88 12.00
CA LEU A 17 0.17 -6.37 11.94
C LEU A 17 -0.49 -6.36 13.32
N LEU A 18 -0.34 -7.43 14.11
CA LEU A 18 -0.84 -7.48 15.49
C LEU A 18 -0.14 -6.44 16.38
N GLY A 19 1.17 -6.25 16.22
CA GLY A 19 1.91 -5.19 16.92
C GLY A 19 1.43 -3.79 16.56
N LEU A 20 1.18 -3.52 15.28
CA LEU A 20 0.60 -2.25 14.82
C LEU A 20 -0.83 -2.05 15.34
N PHE A 21 -1.63 -3.12 15.39
CA PHE A 21 -2.98 -3.08 15.94
C PHE A 21 -2.95 -2.76 17.42
N ALA A 22 -2.13 -3.50 18.18
CA ALA A 22 -1.92 -3.27 19.60
C ALA A 22 -1.43 -1.85 19.87
N ARG A 23 -0.47 -1.35 19.10
CA ARG A 23 0.00 0.04 19.21
C ARG A 23 -1.15 1.04 19.03
N ARG A 24 -2.00 0.81 18.04
CA ARG A 24 -3.14 1.70 17.72
C ARG A 24 -4.26 1.61 18.75
N VAL A 25 -4.46 0.45 19.37
CA VAL A 25 -5.41 0.28 20.47
C VAL A 25 -4.80 0.86 21.74
N PHE A 26 -3.66 0.40 22.23
CA PHE A 26 -3.19 0.73 23.59
C PHE A 26 -2.52 2.11 23.76
N GLN A 27 -1.94 2.71 22.72
CA GLN A 27 -1.30 4.03 22.86
C GLN A 27 -2.31 5.17 22.67
N GLU A 28 -2.57 5.93 23.73
CA GLU A 28 -3.54 7.04 23.74
C GLU A 28 -3.28 8.07 22.64
N ARG A 29 -2.03 8.50 22.47
CA ARG A 29 -1.63 9.47 21.42
C ARG A 29 -2.02 8.98 20.02
N ILE A 30 -1.84 7.69 19.74
CA ILE A 30 -2.14 7.12 18.42
C ILE A 30 -3.64 6.87 18.28
N ARG A 31 -4.31 6.39 19.33
CA ARG A 31 -5.76 6.19 19.36
C ARG A 31 -6.52 7.48 19.10
N TYR A 32 -6.08 8.60 19.69
CA TYR A 32 -6.72 9.91 19.54
C TYR A 32 -6.72 10.42 18.09
N ILE A 33 -5.65 10.19 17.34
CA ILE A 33 -5.51 10.64 15.94
C ILE A 33 -6.02 9.62 14.91
N SER A 34 -6.42 8.42 15.36
CA SER A 34 -6.80 7.33 14.46
C SER A 34 -8.28 7.41 14.08
N SER A 35 -8.56 7.28 12.78
CA SER A 35 -9.91 7.17 12.25
C SER A 35 -10.41 5.71 12.27
N PRO A 36 -11.72 5.45 12.28
CA PRO A 36 -12.26 4.09 12.21
C PRO A 36 -11.76 3.28 11.01
N SER A 37 -11.57 3.95 9.86
CA SER A 37 -10.99 3.37 8.65
C SER A 37 -9.60 2.75 8.89
N ASP A 38 -8.78 3.35 9.77
CA ASP A 38 -7.45 2.83 10.08
C ASP A 38 -7.51 1.45 10.74
N TYR A 39 -8.46 1.26 11.67
CA TYR A 39 -8.67 -0.03 12.35
C TYR A 39 -9.21 -1.07 11.38
N LEU A 40 -10.18 -0.71 10.55
CA LEU A 40 -10.80 -1.62 9.57
C LEU A 40 -9.81 -2.13 8.54
N MET A 41 -8.96 -1.25 7.98
CA MET A 41 -7.94 -1.67 7.02
C MET A 41 -6.92 -2.62 7.66
N LEU A 42 -6.53 -2.36 8.91
CA LEU A 42 -5.59 -3.24 9.59
C LEU A 42 -6.22 -4.59 9.96
N ALA A 43 -7.48 -4.60 10.41
CA ALA A 43 -8.23 -5.81 10.68
C ALA A 43 -8.41 -6.65 9.40
N LEU A 44 -8.68 -6.01 8.25
CA LEU A 44 -8.76 -6.67 6.96
C LEU A 44 -7.44 -7.35 6.58
N LEU A 45 -6.31 -6.66 6.75
CA LEU A 45 -4.98 -7.25 6.49
C LEU A 45 -4.67 -8.41 7.44
N ILE A 46 -5.05 -8.31 8.72
CA ILE A 46 -4.91 -9.42 9.67
C ILE A 46 -5.75 -10.61 9.23
N LEU A 47 -6.99 -10.39 8.80
CA LEU A 47 -7.88 -11.46 8.32
C LEU A 47 -7.30 -12.18 7.08
N ILE A 48 -6.74 -11.41 6.13
CA ILE A 48 -6.05 -11.96 4.94
C ILE A 48 -4.83 -12.79 5.36
N ALA A 49 -3.97 -12.24 6.22
CA ALA A 49 -2.79 -12.94 6.71
C ALA A 49 -3.16 -14.23 7.47
N PHE A 50 -4.17 -14.16 8.33
CA PHE A 50 -4.61 -15.26 9.17
C PHE A 50 -5.21 -16.40 8.34
N SER A 51 -6.15 -16.07 7.46
CA SER A 51 -6.73 -17.05 6.52
C SER A 51 -5.67 -17.68 5.62
N GLY A 52 -4.66 -16.91 5.19
CA GLY A 52 -3.50 -17.43 4.45
C GLY A 52 -2.69 -18.47 5.23
N LEU A 53 -2.40 -18.21 6.50
CA LEU A 53 -1.72 -19.15 7.38
C LEU A 53 -2.59 -20.39 7.68
N MET A 54 -3.90 -20.22 7.87
CA MET A 54 -4.84 -21.33 8.05
C MET A 54 -4.85 -22.29 6.85
N MET A 55 -4.81 -21.77 5.62
CA MET A 55 -4.70 -22.60 4.40
C MET A 55 -3.39 -23.39 4.34
N LYS A 56 -2.32 -22.91 4.98
CA LYS A 56 -1.02 -23.60 4.98
C LYS A 56 -0.90 -24.64 6.10
N PHE A 57 -1.43 -24.35 7.28
CA PHE A 57 -1.14 -25.12 8.50
C PHE A 57 -2.33 -25.88 9.09
N VAL A 58 -3.57 -25.48 8.77
CA VAL A 58 -4.77 -26.03 9.43
C VAL A 58 -5.66 -26.76 8.43
N THR A 59 -6.02 -26.11 7.34
CA THR A 59 -6.88 -26.72 6.30
C THR A 59 -6.24 -26.50 4.93
N PRO A 60 -5.33 -27.41 4.52
CA PRO A 60 -4.72 -27.38 3.21
C PRO A 60 -5.77 -27.35 2.11
N THR A 61 -5.52 -26.53 1.09
CA THR A 61 -6.41 -26.34 -0.04
C THR A 61 -5.77 -26.92 -1.30
N ASP A 62 -6.60 -27.34 -2.25
CA ASP A 62 -6.09 -27.86 -3.52
C ASP A 62 -5.52 -26.71 -4.37
N ILE A 63 -4.20 -26.54 -4.28
CA ILE A 63 -3.47 -25.48 -4.98
C ILE A 63 -3.57 -25.64 -6.51
N VAL A 64 -3.68 -26.87 -7.01
CA VAL A 64 -3.78 -27.14 -8.46
C VAL A 64 -5.11 -26.62 -8.98
N MET A 65 -6.19 -26.91 -8.25
CA MET A 65 -7.54 -26.43 -8.58
C MET A 65 -7.66 -24.92 -8.43
N VAL A 66 -7.10 -24.30 -7.37
CA VAL A 66 -7.03 -22.83 -7.25
C VAL A 66 -6.28 -22.21 -8.43
N LYS A 67 -5.13 -22.78 -8.82
CA LYS A 67 -4.35 -22.30 -9.95
C LYS A 67 -5.13 -22.40 -11.25
N ALA A 68 -5.82 -23.51 -11.48
CA ALA A 68 -6.67 -23.71 -12.65
C ALA A 68 -7.77 -22.64 -12.68
N TYR A 69 -8.48 -22.42 -11.57
CA TYR A 69 -9.49 -21.37 -11.43
C TYR A 69 -8.96 -19.97 -11.80
N MET A 70 -7.81 -19.57 -11.26
CA MET A 70 -7.22 -18.26 -11.56
C MET A 70 -6.76 -18.13 -13.02
N LEU A 71 -6.21 -19.20 -13.61
CA LEU A 71 -5.89 -19.23 -15.05
C LEU A 71 -7.16 -19.15 -15.91
N GLY A 72 -8.24 -19.79 -15.49
CA GLY A 72 -9.56 -19.70 -16.11
C GLY A 72 -10.07 -18.27 -16.12
N LEU A 73 -10.04 -17.59 -14.97
CA LEU A 73 -10.47 -16.18 -14.87
C LEU A 73 -9.71 -15.26 -15.84
N MET A 74 -8.40 -15.43 -16.00
CA MET A 74 -7.59 -14.66 -16.97
C MET A 74 -7.97 -14.95 -18.43
N ARG A 75 -8.55 -16.12 -18.71
CA ARG A 75 -9.09 -16.52 -20.02
C ARG A 75 -10.59 -16.27 -20.16
N PHE A 76 -11.20 -15.57 -19.20
CA PHE A 76 -12.64 -15.36 -19.12
C PHE A 76 -13.46 -16.66 -19.09
N GLN A 77 -12.91 -17.70 -18.46
CA GLN A 77 -13.54 -19.01 -18.25
C GLN A 77 -13.68 -19.28 -16.75
N ILE A 78 -14.91 -19.45 -16.28
CA ILE A 78 -15.16 -19.77 -14.87
C ILE A 78 -15.01 -21.29 -14.69
N LEU A 79 -13.99 -21.70 -13.96
CA LEU A 79 -13.76 -23.10 -13.59
C LEU A 79 -14.24 -23.36 -12.16
N GLU A 80 -14.16 -24.61 -11.71
CA GLU A 80 -14.52 -24.95 -10.33
C GLU A 80 -13.50 -24.39 -9.33
N LEU A 81 -14.00 -23.87 -8.21
CA LEU A 81 -13.19 -23.36 -7.11
C LEU A 81 -13.31 -24.31 -5.90
N PRO A 82 -12.21 -24.67 -5.21
CA PRO A 82 -12.30 -25.40 -3.95
C PRO A 82 -13.08 -24.58 -2.92
N THR A 83 -13.98 -25.22 -2.20
CA THR A 83 -14.92 -24.54 -1.28
C THR A 83 -14.48 -24.62 0.19
N THR A 84 -13.18 -24.77 0.45
CA THR A 84 -12.66 -24.77 1.81
C THR A 84 -12.86 -23.40 2.46
N LEU A 85 -13.37 -23.39 3.70
CA LEU A 85 -13.75 -22.15 4.39
C LEU A 85 -12.60 -21.12 4.46
N PRO A 86 -11.34 -21.48 4.80
CA PRO A 86 -10.24 -20.51 4.84
C PRO A 86 -9.93 -19.89 3.47
N LEU A 87 -10.09 -20.64 2.38
CA LEU A 87 -9.88 -20.11 1.02
C LEU A 87 -10.96 -19.10 0.65
N LEU A 88 -12.22 -19.42 0.92
CA LEU A 88 -13.34 -18.51 0.63
C LEU A 88 -13.20 -17.21 1.42
N VAL A 89 -12.88 -17.29 2.72
CA VAL A 89 -12.61 -16.12 3.55
C VAL A 89 -11.42 -15.32 3.02
N HIS A 90 -10.33 -16.00 2.62
CA HIS A 90 -9.16 -15.33 2.08
C HIS A 90 -9.46 -14.58 0.78
N LEU A 91 -10.07 -15.26 -0.20
CA LEU A 91 -10.39 -14.67 -1.50
C LEU A 91 -11.41 -13.53 -1.36
N ALA A 92 -12.44 -13.69 -0.52
CA ALA A 92 -13.40 -12.62 -0.25
C ALA A 92 -12.72 -11.39 0.40
N SER A 93 -11.81 -11.62 1.36
CA SER A 93 -11.07 -10.54 2.01
C SER A 93 -10.13 -9.81 1.05
N VAL A 94 -9.46 -10.55 0.15
CA VAL A 94 -8.60 -9.96 -0.88
C VAL A 94 -9.42 -9.19 -1.92
N ALA A 95 -10.57 -9.72 -2.34
CA ALA A 95 -11.48 -9.02 -3.25
C ALA A 95 -12.00 -7.71 -2.62
N LEU A 96 -12.40 -7.76 -1.36
CA LEU A 96 -12.80 -6.57 -0.60
C LEU A 96 -11.66 -5.55 -0.49
N LEU A 97 -10.43 -6.03 -0.21
CA LEU A 97 -9.25 -5.18 -0.20
C LEU A 97 -9.08 -4.51 -1.57
N MET A 98 -9.22 -5.24 -2.67
CA MET A 98 -9.03 -4.67 -4.01
C MET A 98 -10.05 -3.61 -4.38
N ILE A 99 -11.30 -3.76 -3.94
CA ILE A 99 -12.36 -2.76 -4.13
C ILE A 99 -12.07 -1.48 -3.33
N ILE A 100 -11.64 -1.63 -2.07
CA ILE A 100 -11.40 -0.49 -1.16
C ILE A 100 -10.03 0.16 -1.39
N PHE A 101 -9.05 -0.60 -1.89
CA PHE A 101 -7.68 -0.17 -2.10
C PHE A 101 -7.56 1.21 -2.77
N PRO A 102 -8.19 1.51 -3.93
CA PRO A 102 -8.01 2.77 -4.66
C PRO A 102 -8.47 4.02 -3.89
N ILE A 103 -9.37 3.86 -2.93
CA ILE A 103 -9.93 4.95 -2.13
C ILE A 103 -9.37 4.98 -0.70
N SER A 104 -8.44 4.08 -0.39
CA SER A 104 -7.92 3.90 0.97
C SER A 104 -6.57 4.59 1.18
N LYS A 105 -6.16 4.70 2.45
CA LYS A 105 -4.81 5.14 2.83
C LYS A 105 -3.70 4.19 2.36
N LEU A 106 -4.02 3.02 1.79
CA LEU A 106 -3.03 2.07 1.25
C LEU A 106 -2.49 2.48 -0.14
N MET A 107 -3.09 3.49 -0.80
CA MET A 107 -2.59 4.03 -2.07
C MET A 107 -1.17 4.62 -2.01
N HIS A 108 -0.61 4.78 -0.81
CA HIS A 108 0.80 5.15 -0.64
C HIS A 108 1.76 4.10 -1.24
N ALA A 109 1.38 2.83 -1.33
CA ALA A 109 2.27 1.78 -1.84
C ALA A 109 2.66 1.99 -3.33
N PRO A 110 1.72 2.19 -4.26
CA PRO A 110 2.05 2.63 -5.63
C PRO A 110 2.68 4.03 -5.68
N GLY A 111 2.27 4.95 -4.81
CA GLY A 111 2.80 6.32 -4.78
C GLY A 111 4.31 6.41 -4.53
N LEU A 112 4.90 5.38 -3.90
CA LEU A 112 6.34 5.29 -3.65
C LEU A 112 7.19 5.31 -4.94
N PHE A 113 6.67 4.76 -6.04
CA PHE A 113 7.36 4.72 -7.34
C PHE A 113 7.38 6.10 -8.02
N PHE A 114 6.44 6.97 -7.69
CA PHE A 114 6.34 8.34 -8.20
C PHE A 114 6.83 9.37 -7.18
N ALA A 115 7.56 8.92 -6.14
CA ALA A 115 8.06 9.82 -5.12
C ALA A 115 9.11 10.77 -5.72
N PRO A 116 8.95 12.11 -5.55
CA PRO A 116 9.90 13.09 -6.08
C PRO A 116 11.35 12.82 -5.68
N SER A 117 11.60 12.29 -4.48
CA SER A 117 12.94 11.93 -4.02
C SER A 117 13.62 10.79 -4.79
N ARG A 118 12.87 10.03 -5.61
CA ARG A 118 13.44 8.98 -6.48
C ARG A 118 13.43 9.35 -7.95
N THR A 119 12.47 10.17 -8.39
CA THR A 119 12.25 10.48 -9.81
C THR A 119 12.70 11.89 -10.20
N GLN A 120 12.94 12.78 -9.23
CA GLN A 120 13.35 14.16 -9.47
C GLN A 120 14.82 14.35 -9.06
N VAL A 121 15.61 14.88 -9.98
CA VAL A 121 17.01 15.25 -9.72
C VAL A 121 17.02 16.49 -8.83
N ASP A 122 17.79 16.47 -7.74
CA ASP A 122 17.94 17.61 -6.82
C ASP A 122 18.91 18.66 -7.40
N ASN A 123 18.61 19.15 -8.59
CA ASN A 123 19.39 20.17 -9.29
C ASN A 123 18.65 21.50 -9.42
N ALA A 124 17.62 21.73 -8.60
CA ALA A 124 16.80 22.95 -8.66
C ALA A 124 17.62 24.24 -8.48
N ARG A 125 18.80 24.14 -7.83
CA ARG A 125 19.76 25.25 -7.65
C ARG A 125 20.76 25.41 -8.80
N GLU A 126 21.04 24.34 -9.52
CA GLU A 126 21.97 24.35 -10.67
C GLU A 126 21.22 24.71 -11.96
N PHE A 127 20.04 24.13 -12.15
CA PHE A 127 19.15 24.37 -13.27
C PHE A 127 17.87 25.03 -12.77
N ARG A 128 17.86 26.35 -12.79
CA ARG A 128 16.64 27.11 -12.53
C ARG A 128 15.67 26.90 -13.68
N HIS A 129 14.56 26.20 -13.44
CA HIS A 129 13.47 26.12 -14.39
C HIS A 129 12.78 27.49 -14.47
N LYS A 130 13.05 28.26 -15.53
CA LYS A 130 12.38 29.53 -15.81
C LYS A 130 11.21 29.27 -16.76
N THR A 131 10.06 29.83 -16.44
CA THR A 131 8.88 29.84 -17.31
C THR A 131 9.00 30.96 -18.33
N ALA A 132 8.34 30.82 -19.48
CA ALA A 132 8.42 31.80 -20.58
C ALA A 132 8.05 33.25 -20.18
N TRP A 133 7.18 33.42 -19.18
CA TRP A 133 6.82 34.74 -18.64
C TRP A 133 7.91 35.31 -17.71
N ALA A 134 8.63 34.46 -16.97
CA ALA A 134 9.70 34.87 -16.08
C ALA A 134 10.93 35.34 -16.85
N ASP A 135 11.14 34.83 -18.08
CA ASP A 135 12.19 35.32 -18.98
C ASP A 135 11.91 36.72 -19.56
N GLN A 136 10.65 37.17 -19.52
CA GLN A 136 10.26 38.51 -19.99
C GLN A 136 10.38 39.59 -18.90
N LEU A 137 10.59 39.20 -17.64
CA LEU A 137 10.72 40.15 -16.53
C LEU A 137 12.11 40.81 -16.56
N LYS A 138 12.13 42.12 -16.27
CA LYS A 138 13.40 42.82 -16.01
C LYS A 138 14.12 42.16 -14.83
N PRO A 139 15.45 41.98 -14.90
CA PRO A 139 16.21 41.46 -13.78
C PRO A 139 16.01 42.35 -12.56
N LEU A 140 15.78 41.71 -11.40
CA LEU A 140 15.70 42.42 -10.13
C LEU A 140 17.06 43.06 -9.83
N PRO A 141 17.09 44.24 -9.17
CA PRO A 141 18.33 44.86 -8.73
C PRO A 141 19.09 43.91 -7.79
N GLU A 142 20.42 43.89 -7.90
CA GLU A 142 21.29 43.01 -7.10
C GLU A 142 21.26 43.33 -5.60
N THR A 143 20.85 44.55 -5.24
CA THR A 143 20.76 45.03 -3.87
C THR A 143 19.33 45.42 -3.53
N ILE A 144 18.98 45.29 -2.25
CA ILE A 144 17.73 45.85 -1.73
C ILE A 144 17.86 47.37 -1.86
N PRO A 145 16.96 48.04 -2.60
CA PRO A 145 16.99 49.49 -2.72
C PRO A 145 16.90 50.11 -1.32
N ALA A 146 17.74 51.10 -1.04
CA ALA A 146 17.66 51.85 0.21
C ALA A 146 16.26 52.47 0.32
N SER A 147 15.68 52.49 1.52
CA SER A 147 14.33 53.05 1.70
C SER A 147 14.34 54.54 1.35
N GLY A 148 13.88 54.92 0.15
CA GLY A 148 13.78 56.32 -0.24
C GLY A 148 13.85 56.62 -1.72
N ASP A 149 14.40 55.73 -2.56
CA ASP A 149 14.46 55.99 -4.00
C ASP A 149 13.22 55.44 -4.70
N ASN A 150 12.25 56.34 -4.92
CA ASN A 150 11.08 56.14 -5.78
C ASN A 150 11.42 56.49 -7.23
#